data_AF-A0A9D8I0Y1-F1
#
_entry.id   AF-A0A9D8I0Y1-F1
#
_cell.length_a   1.000
_cell.length_b   1.000
_cell.length_c   1.000
_cell.angle_alpha   90.00
_cell.angle_beta   90.00
_cell.angle_gamma   90.00
#
_symmetry.space_group_name_H-M   'P 1'
#
loop_
_entity.id
_entity.type
_entity.pdbx_description
1 polymer ?
#
loop_
_entity_poly.entity_id
_entity_poly.type
_entity_poly.pdbx_seq_one_letter_code
_entity_poly.pdbx_strand_id
1 'polypeptide(L)'
;MGPGMDYIFLKNQGSPAGGIVQLPPQAPNAPTAWMCYVTVASFEESLARAQSLGAHVCKGITQLPMGRFAIVADPQGAAFGLWEFAK
;
A
#
# COMPACT_ATOMS: atom_id res chain seq x y z
N MET A 1 -3.00 11.72 4.97
CA MET A 1 -4.12 10.82 5.30
C MET A 1 -5.31 11.68 5.70
N GLY A 2 -6.54 11.15 5.63
CA GLY A 2 -7.73 11.89 6.07
C GLY A 2 -7.71 12.19 7.59
N PRO A 3 -8.58 13.10 8.07
CA PRO A 3 -8.70 13.40 9.48
C PRO A 3 -8.98 12.13 10.31
N GLY A 4 -8.29 11.96 11.44
CA GLY A 4 -8.51 10.84 12.37
C GLY A 4 -7.78 9.53 12.05
N MET A 5 -6.85 9.53 11.08
CA MET A 5 -6.02 8.36 10.77
C MET A 5 -4.59 8.61 11.23
N ASP A 6 -4.27 8.13 12.44
CA ASP A 6 -2.91 8.16 12.97
C ASP A 6 -2.02 7.15 12.22
N TYR A 7 -0.81 7.59 11.90
CA TYR A 7 0.22 6.74 11.31
C TYR A 7 1.38 6.62 12.28
N ILE A 8 1.60 5.42 12.81
CA ILE A 8 2.70 5.12 13.71
C ILE A 8 3.88 4.67 12.85
N PHE A 9 5.00 5.41 12.91
CA PHE A 9 6.23 4.99 12.25
C PHE A 9 6.99 3.98 13.12
N LEU A 10 7.29 2.82 12.54
CA LEU A 10 8.17 1.84 13.14
C LEU A 10 9.61 2.16 12.75
N LYS A 11 10.50 2.16 13.74
CA LYS A 11 11.93 2.36 13.55
C LYS A 11 12.71 1.15 14.05
N ASN A 12 13.68 0.70 13.27
CA ASN A 12 14.68 -0.27 13.68
C ASN A 12 16.01 0.47 13.85
N GLN A 13 16.54 0.52 15.08
CA GLN A 13 17.78 1.24 15.41
C GLN A 13 17.82 2.69 14.87
N GLY A 14 16.69 3.38 14.92
CA GLY A 14 16.54 4.77 14.45
C GLY A 14 16.20 4.91 12.95
N SER A 15 16.36 3.86 12.14
CA SER A 15 16.00 3.87 10.72
C SER A 15 14.51 3.51 10.52
N PRO A 16 13.77 4.20 9.63
CA PRO A 16 12.40 3.83 9.28
C PRO A 16 12.34 2.38 8.75
N ALA A 17 11.44 1.58 9.30
CA ALA A 17 11.28 0.16 8.97
C ALA A 17 9.85 -0.21 8.55
N GLY A 18 8.89 0.70 8.73
CA GLY A 18 7.50 0.48 8.35
C GLY A 18 6.56 1.43 9.07
N GLY A 19 5.28 1.08 9.08
CA GLY A 19 4.32 1.78 9.92
C GLY A 19 3.06 0.97 10.19
N ILE A 20 2.31 1.47 11.15
CA ILE A 20 1.02 0.93 11.57
C ILE A 20 -0.02 2.02 11.35
N VAL A 21 -1.11 1.63 10.71
CA VAL A 21 -2.29 2.48 10.54
C VAL A 21 -3.49 1.68 11.01
N GLN A 22 -4.47 2.38 11.59
CA GLN A 22 -5.74 1.76 11.90
C GLN A 22 -6.45 1.34 10.60
N LEU A 23 -7.15 0.21 10.64
CA LEU A 23 -7.97 -0.20 9.50
C LEU A 23 -9.03 0.88 9.21
N PRO A 24 -9.19 1.28 7.93
CA PRO A 24 -10.12 2.34 7.57
C PRO A 24 -11.56 1.87 7.76
N PRO A 25 -12.52 2.77 8.08
CA PRO A 25 -13.93 2.42 8.23
C PRO A 25 -14.55 1.73 7.01
N GLN A 26 -13.98 1.93 5.81
CA GLN A 26 -14.41 1.31 4.56
C GLN A 26 -13.97 -0.17 4.43
N ALA A 27 -13.09 -0.66 5.32
CA ALA A 27 -12.63 -2.04 5.36
C ALA A 27 -12.81 -2.64 6.77
N PRO A 28 -14.03 -2.64 7.34
CA PRO A 28 -14.27 -2.99 8.75
C PRO A 28 -14.02 -4.48 9.04
N ASN A 29 -14.06 -5.33 8.01
CA ASN A 29 -13.86 -6.77 8.12
C ASN A 29 -12.47 -7.23 7.64
N ALA A 30 -11.59 -6.30 7.26
CA ALA A 30 -10.22 -6.66 6.91
C ALA A 30 -9.51 -7.19 8.16
N PRO A 31 -8.70 -8.25 8.06
CA PRO A 31 -7.94 -8.73 9.20
C PRO A 31 -6.84 -7.73 9.57
N THR A 32 -6.54 -7.64 10.87
CA THR A 32 -5.29 -7.03 11.32
C THR A 32 -4.13 -7.89 10.81
N ALA A 33 -3.33 -7.33 9.92
CA ALA A 33 -2.24 -8.05 9.25
C ALA A 33 -1.08 -7.13 8.88
N TRP A 34 0.08 -7.72 8.63
CA TRP A 34 1.18 -7.04 7.96
C TRP A 34 0.89 -6.92 6.46
N MET A 35 0.91 -5.71 5.94
CA MET A 35 0.78 -5.44 4.50
C MET A 35 2.17 -5.28 3.89
N CYS A 36 2.56 -6.21 3.02
CA CYS A 36 3.81 -6.11 2.28
C CYS A 36 3.69 -5.09 1.15
N TYR A 37 4.75 -4.29 0.95
CA TYR A 37 4.86 -3.38 -0.19
C TYR A 37 6.03 -3.81 -1.07
N VAL A 38 5.77 -3.87 -2.38
CA VAL A 38 6.78 -4.11 -3.40
C VAL A 38 7.16 -2.77 -4.03
N THR A 39 8.44 -2.42 -3.97
CA THR A 39 8.94 -1.20 -4.64
C THR A 39 8.99 -1.41 -6.14
N VAL A 40 8.48 -0.43 -6.89
CA VAL A 40 8.46 -0.43 -8.36
C VAL A 40 9.16 0.81 -8.91
N ALA A 41 9.73 0.68 -10.11
CA ALA A 41 10.43 1.77 -10.80
C ALA A 41 9.48 2.70 -11.58
N SER A 42 8.33 2.17 -12.01
CA SER A 42 7.27 2.90 -12.72
C SER A 42 5.93 2.41 -12.20
N PHE A 43 5.21 3.29 -11.51
CA PHE A 43 3.94 2.95 -10.88
C PHE A 43 2.86 2.59 -11.90
N GLU A 44 2.70 3.39 -12.94
CA GLU A 44 1.71 3.21 -14.00
C GLU A 44 1.93 1.90 -14.74
N GLU A 45 3.17 1.62 -15.15
CA GLU A 45 3.52 0.38 -15.85
C GLU A 45 3.26 -0.84 -14.97
N SER A 46 3.63 -0.76 -13.68
CA SER A 46 3.47 -1.88 -12.75
C SER A 46 2.00 -2.14 -12.42
N LEU A 47 1.20 -1.09 -12.22
CA LEU A 47 -0.23 -1.21 -11.99
C LEU A 47 -0.95 -1.77 -13.21
N ALA A 48 -0.65 -1.24 -14.40
CA ALA A 48 -1.23 -1.73 -15.66
C ALA A 48 -0.87 -3.20 -15.91
N ARG A 49 0.37 -3.60 -15.62
CA ARG A 49 0.82 -4.99 -15.71
C ARG A 49 0.11 -5.88 -14.68
N ALA A 50 -0.04 -5.43 -13.45
CA ALA A 50 -0.76 -6.20 -12.44
C ALA A 50 -2.21 -6.45 -12.88
N GLN A 51 -2.88 -5.41 -13.38
CA GLN A 51 -4.24 -5.51 -13.90
C GLN A 51 -4.36 -6.43 -15.12
N SER A 52 -3.41 -6.36 -16.07
CA SER A 52 -3.41 -7.24 -17.25
C SER A 52 -3.18 -8.72 -16.90
N LEU A 53 -2.55 -8.99 -15.76
CA LEU A 53 -2.38 -10.34 -15.20
C LEU A 53 -3.56 -10.78 -14.30
N GLY A 54 -4.61 -9.96 -14.20
CA GLY A 54 -5.84 -10.28 -13.48
C GLY A 54 -5.88 -9.80 -12.03
N ALA A 55 -4.91 -9.01 -11.57
CA ALA A 55 -5.01 -8.38 -10.25
C ALA A 55 -6.12 -7.33 -10.23
N HIS A 56 -6.83 -7.24 -9.11
CA HIS A 56 -7.84 -6.21 -8.88
C HIS A 56 -7.31 -5.13 -7.94
N VAL A 57 -7.74 -3.89 -8.16
CA VAL A 57 -7.33 -2.74 -7.34
C VAL A 57 -8.24 -2.65 -6.12
N CYS A 58 -7.72 -3.00 -4.95
CA CYS A 58 -8.43 -2.88 -3.67
C CYS A 58 -8.46 -1.43 -3.17
N LYS A 59 -7.36 -0.71 -3.38
CA LYS A 59 -7.22 0.72 -3.07
C LYS A 59 -6.48 1.43 -4.19
N GLY A 60 -7.13 2.45 -4.74
CA GLY A 60 -6.54 3.30 -5.76
C GLY A 60 -5.32 4.10 -5.26
N ILE A 61 -4.70 4.81 -6.20
CA ILE A 61 -3.45 5.53 -5.96
C ILE A 61 -3.63 6.55 -4.83
N THR A 62 -2.77 6.45 -3.83
CA THR A 62 -2.63 7.43 -2.74
C THR A 62 -1.27 8.11 -2.86
N GLN A 63 -1.30 9.42 -3.04
CA GLN A 63 -0.10 10.27 -3.09
C GLN A 63 0.32 10.69 -1.68
N LEU A 64 1.62 10.63 -1.39
CA LEU A 64 2.25 11.05 -0.14
C LEU A 64 3.51 11.89 -0.47
N PRO A 65 4.00 12.73 0.45
CA PRO A 65 5.23 13.49 0.23
C PRO A 65 6.47 12.62 -0.09
N MET A 66 6.51 11.38 0.41
CA MET A 66 7.64 10.45 0.24
C MET A 66 7.49 9.50 -0.97
N GLY A 67 6.35 9.53 -1.65
CA GLY A 67 6.04 8.60 -2.73
C GLY A 67 4.55 8.32 -2.88
N ARG A 68 4.22 7.26 -3.60
CA ARG A 68 2.84 6.87 -3.86
C ARG A 68 2.65 5.37 -3.77
N PHE A 69 1.43 4.98 -3.42
CA PHE A 69 1.08 3.58 -3.30
C PHE A 69 -0.35 3.27 -3.75
N ALA A 70 -0.58 2.00 -4.05
CA ALA A 70 -1.90 1.41 -4.26
C ALA A 70 -1.88 0.01 -3.65
N ILE A 71 -3.04 -0.50 -3.26
CA ILE A 71 -3.18 -1.89 -2.81
C ILE A 71 -3.90 -2.65 -3.91
N VAL A 72 -3.31 -3.76 -4.33
CA VAL A 72 -3.88 -4.69 -5.29
C VAL A 72 -3.99 -6.07 -4.64
N ALA A 73 -4.84 -6.92 -5.20
CA ALA A 73 -4.82 -8.34 -4.89
C ALA A 73 -4.79 -9.17 -6.17
N ASP A 74 -3.95 -10.20 -6.17
CA ASP A 74 -3.79 -11.11 -7.30
C ASP A 74 -5.05 -12.00 -7.50
N PRO A 75 -5.12 -12.80 -8.58
CA PRO A 75 -6.27 -13.68 -8.81
C PRO A 75 -6.44 -14.80 -7.76
N GLN A 76 -5.44 -15.05 -6.91
CA GLN A 76 -5.53 -15.99 -5.79
C GLN A 76 -6.02 -15.31 -4.49
N GLY A 77 -6.17 -13.99 -4.50
CA GLY A 77 -6.66 -13.20 -3.38
C GLY A 77 -5.57 -12.64 -2.46
N ALA A 78 -4.28 -12.79 -2.81
CA ALA A 78 -3.20 -12.23 -2.00
C ALA A 78 -3.11 -10.71 -2.19
N ALA A 79 -3.37 -9.96 -1.12
CA ALA A 79 -3.28 -8.50 -1.12
C ALA A 79 -1.87 -8.01 -0.81
N PHE A 80 -1.38 -7.05 -1.60
CA PHE A 80 -0.09 -6.40 -1.41
C PHE A 80 -0.10 -4.97 -1.96
N GLY A 81 0.83 -4.15 -1.48
CA GLY A 81 1.02 -2.79 -1.93
C GLY A 81 2.04 -2.67 -3.06
N LEU A 82 1.77 -1.82 -4.05
CA LEU A 82 2.80 -1.28 -4.93
C LEU A 82 3.29 0.04 -4.32
N TRP A 83 4.60 0.26 -4.30
CA TRP A 83 5.21 1.48 -3.79
C TRP A 83 6.19 2.09 -4.79
N GLU A 84 6.07 3.38 -5.07
CA GLU A 84 7.08 4.14 -5.82
C GLU A 84 7.49 5.34 -4.98
N PHE A 85 8.81 5.55 -4.82
CA PHE A 85 9.34 6.70 -4.11
C PHE A 85 9.16 7.98 -4.92
N ALA A 86 8.97 9.11 -4.23
CA ALA A 86 9.05 10.41 -4.87
C ALA A 86 10.48 10.62 -5.43
N LYS A 87 10.56 11.30 -6.59
CA LYS A 87 11.84 11.66 -7.22
C LYS A 87 12.42 12.91 -6.59
#